data_AF-Q677G8-F1
#
_entry.id   AF-Q677G8-F1
#
_cell.length_a   1.000
_cell.length_b   1.000
_cell.length_c   1.000
_cell.angle_alpha   90.00
_cell.angle_beta   90.00
_cell.angle_gamma   90.00
#
_symmetry.space_group_name_H-M   'P 1'
#
loop_
_entity.id
_entity.type
_entity.pdbx_description
1 polymer ?
#
loop_
_entity_poly.entity_id
_entity_poly.type
_entity_poly.pdbx_seq_one_letter_code
_entity_poly.pdbx_strand_id
1 'polypeptide(L)'
;DGTLYFEEKHVDTNEYKGPLATTASVVRGVTAFAAVASGKLNIPVDKILGLAKFILSVGIPGSTEDLFNQIDSLSCLEKNRVSIPLILSLHSTVLSLTSRDQLKVEVTTVFGSTAPALTVTLVEAFTDSGKNSALEKQDLHFDQENNIHYLDIVPLKLDVGKYTLVFETSLHDPDLVNTYATGGQTRVAAFLTGTIKIEKAEIAILNSDIGIAETTQKLDLSKDSTLSLSANHLQKLQLTFQLITPLWTWVLR
;
A
#
# COMPACT_ATOMS: atom_id res chain seq x y z
N ASP A 1 7.47 1.16 -6.46
CA ASP A 1 8.86 1.49 -6.81
C ASP A 1 9.53 0.24 -7.38
N GLY A 2 9.25 -0.04 -8.66
CA GLY A 2 9.69 -1.24 -9.37
C GLY A 2 11.20 -1.26 -9.62
N THR A 3 11.98 -1.59 -8.59
CA THR A 3 13.38 -1.96 -8.77
C THR A 3 13.44 -3.31 -9.48
N LEU A 4 13.67 -3.28 -10.79
CA LEU A 4 14.03 -4.45 -11.58
C LEU A 4 15.38 -4.96 -11.07
N TYR A 5 15.37 -6.07 -10.33
CA TYR A 5 16.60 -6.71 -9.87
C TYR A 5 17.18 -7.52 -11.03
N PHE A 6 18.44 -7.22 -11.39
CA PHE A 6 19.26 -7.95 -12.37
C PHE A 6 18.69 -8.01 -13.79
N GLU A 7 18.45 -6.84 -14.38
CA GLU A 7 18.24 -6.72 -15.83
C GLU A 7 19.60 -6.83 -16.54
N GLU A 8 19.87 -7.94 -17.24
CA GLU A 8 21.13 -8.16 -17.95
C GLU A 8 21.08 -7.59 -19.39
N LYS A 9 22.14 -6.87 -19.77
CA LYS A 9 22.26 -6.18 -21.06
C LYS A 9 22.48 -7.20 -22.18
N HIS A 10 21.65 -7.13 -23.22
CA HIS A 10 21.53 -8.15 -24.26
C HIS A 10 22.80 -8.36 -25.10
N VAL A 11 23.38 -9.56 -25.02
CA VAL A 11 24.32 -10.12 -26.01
C VAL A 11 24.01 -11.63 -26.08
N ASP A 12 23.55 -12.09 -27.25
CA ASP A 12 23.21 -13.48 -27.62
C ASP A 12 21.82 -14.05 -27.27
N THR A 13 21.18 -14.59 -28.32
CA THR A 13 19.77 -15.04 -28.40
C THR A 13 19.55 -16.53 -28.07
N ASN A 14 20.48 -17.22 -27.39
CA ASN A 14 20.37 -18.67 -27.26
C ASN A 14 20.02 -19.23 -25.88
N GLU A 15 19.78 -18.41 -24.86
CA GLU A 15 19.16 -18.82 -23.58
C GLU A 15 18.80 -17.55 -22.76
N TYR A 16 17.74 -16.84 -23.15
CA TYR A 16 17.28 -15.71 -22.36
C TYR A 16 16.71 -16.20 -21.02
N LYS A 17 17.45 -16.01 -19.94
CA LYS A 17 16.94 -16.19 -18.58
C LYS A 17 16.30 -14.88 -18.13
N GLY A 18 14.98 -14.89 -18.00
CA GLY A 18 14.24 -13.74 -17.48
C GLY A 18 14.73 -13.32 -16.08
N PRO A 19 14.42 -12.11 -15.63
CA PRO A 19 14.89 -11.59 -14.34
C PRO A 19 14.51 -12.48 -13.15
N LEU A 20 13.41 -13.24 -13.25
CA LEU A 20 13.04 -14.26 -12.28
C LEU A 20 14.01 -15.45 -12.26
N ALA A 21 14.34 -16.04 -13.40
CA ALA A 21 15.26 -17.18 -13.49
C ALA A 21 16.67 -16.81 -13.00
N THR A 22 17.13 -15.61 -13.33
CA THR A 22 18.42 -15.07 -12.85
C THR A 22 18.38 -14.86 -11.34
N THR A 23 17.35 -14.20 -10.82
CA THR A 23 17.20 -13.98 -9.37
C THR A 23 17.06 -15.30 -8.61
N ALA A 24 16.34 -16.27 -9.17
CA ALA A 24 16.19 -17.61 -8.60
C ALA A 24 17.53 -18.34 -8.48
N SER A 25 18.36 -18.25 -9.52
CA SER A 25 19.71 -18.82 -9.53
C SER A 25 20.59 -18.20 -8.43
N VAL A 26 20.49 -16.88 -8.22
CA VAL A 26 21.20 -16.18 -7.13
C VAL A 26 20.73 -16.66 -5.76
N VAL A 27 19.41 -16.73 -5.53
CA VAL A 27 18.84 -17.21 -4.27
C VAL A 27 19.29 -18.64 -3.97
N ARG A 28 19.20 -19.54 -4.96
CA ARG A 28 19.64 -20.93 -4.84
C ARG A 28 21.14 -21.02 -4.53
N GLY A 29 21.98 -20.26 -5.25
CA GLY A 29 23.43 -20.26 -5.04
C GLY A 29 23.82 -19.77 -3.64
N VAL A 30 23.23 -18.65 -3.20
CA VAL A 30 23.48 -18.06 -1.88
C VAL A 30 23.07 -19.03 -0.76
N THR A 31 21.87 -19.61 -0.86
CA THR A 31 21.35 -20.51 0.17
C THR A 31 22.09 -21.84 0.20
N ALA A 32 22.47 -22.41 -0.95
CA ALA A 32 23.30 -23.60 -1.02
C ALA A 32 24.70 -23.35 -0.43
N PHE A 33 25.32 -22.22 -0.74
CA PHE A 33 26.61 -21.86 -0.15
C PHE A 33 26.53 -21.65 1.37
N ALA A 34 25.46 -20.99 1.84
CA ALA A 34 25.19 -20.82 3.27
C ALA A 34 24.97 -22.15 4.02
N ALA A 35 24.46 -23.17 3.34
CA ALA A 35 24.25 -24.48 3.95
C ALA A 35 25.57 -25.20 4.31
N VAL A 36 26.64 -24.96 3.54
CA VAL A 36 27.93 -25.65 3.68
C VAL A 36 29.03 -24.79 4.30
N ALA A 37 28.90 -23.46 4.28
CA ALA A 37 29.88 -22.56 4.86
C ALA A 37 29.95 -22.73 6.39
N SER A 38 31.18 -22.81 6.91
CA SER A 38 31.45 -22.85 8.36
C SER A 38 31.44 -21.42 8.92
N GLY A 39 30.29 -20.76 8.89
CA GLY A 39 30.12 -19.38 9.35
C GLY A 39 28.88 -18.71 8.77
N LYS A 40 28.47 -17.57 9.36
CA LYS A 40 27.35 -16.79 8.85
C LYS A 40 27.82 -15.92 7.67
N LEU A 41 27.14 -16.03 6.54
CA LEU A 41 27.34 -15.12 5.42
C LEU A 41 26.91 -13.70 5.80
N ASN A 42 27.79 -12.73 5.56
CA ASN A 42 27.51 -11.32 5.82
C ASN A 42 26.72 -10.72 4.64
N ILE A 43 25.46 -11.10 4.52
CA ILE A 43 24.52 -10.53 3.54
C ILE A 43 23.60 -9.56 4.27
N PRO A 44 23.47 -8.31 3.79
CA PRO A 44 22.55 -7.36 4.39
C PRO A 44 21.10 -7.88 4.39
N VAL A 45 20.43 -7.72 5.53
CA VAL A 45 19.09 -8.24 5.81
C VAL A 45 18.04 -7.67 4.84
N ASP A 46 18.18 -6.40 4.46
CA ASP A 46 17.34 -5.72 3.48
C ASP A 46 17.41 -6.37 2.09
N LYS A 47 18.57 -6.95 1.72
CA LYS A 47 18.74 -7.64 0.43
C LYS A 47 18.02 -8.98 0.40
N ILE A 48 18.09 -9.76 1.48
CA ILE A 48 17.35 -11.01 1.59
C ILE A 48 15.84 -10.75 1.51
N LEU A 49 15.35 -9.74 2.23
CA LEU A 49 13.95 -9.35 2.14
C LEU A 49 13.57 -8.81 0.75
N GLY A 50 14.45 -8.04 0.12
CA GLY A 50 14.25 -7.51 -1.24
C GLY A 50 14.10 -8.64 -2.28
N LEU A 51 14.92 -9.68 -2.19
CA LEU A 51 14.80 -10.88 -3.04
C LEU A 51 13.45 -11.57 -2.81
N ALA A 52 13.03 -11.75 -1.56
CA ALA A 52 11.74 -12.34 -1.23
C ALA A 52 10.57 -11.54 -1.80
N LYS A 53 10.58 -10.22 -1.58
CA LYS A 53 9.56 -9.29 -2.11
C LYS A 53 9.51 -9.31 -3.64
N PHE A 54 10.67 -9.35 -4.31
CA PHE A 54 10.72 -9.47 -5.76
C PHE A 54 10.06 -10.76 -6.24
N ILE A 55 10.43 -11.91 -5.68
CA ILE A 55 9.89 -13.22 -6.10
C ILE A 55 8.37 -13.28 -5.85
N LEU A 56 7.89 -12.76 -4.72
CA LEU A 56 6.46 -12.66 -4.42
C LEU A 56 5.72 -11.67 -5.34
N SER A 57 6.38 -10.57 -5.73
CA SER A 57 5.78 -9.54 -6.60
C SER A 57 5.50 -10.00 -8.03
N VAL A 58 6.14 -11.09 -8.47
CA VAL A 58 5.84 -11.72 -9.77
C VAL A 58 4.38 -12.19 -9.82
N GLY A 59 3.76 -12.51 -8.68
CA GLY A 59 2.41 -13.01 -8.62
C GLY A 59 2.31 -14.41 -9.24
N ILE A 60 1.45 -14.58 -10.25
CA ILE A 60 1.25 -15.85 -10.96
C ILE A 60 2.14 -15.86 -12.20
N PRO A 61 3.17 -16.73 -12.28
CA PRO A 61 4.05 -16.79 -13.44
C PRO A 61 3.35 -17.30 -14.69
N GLY A 62 3.78 -16.81 -15.86
CA GLY A 62 3.20 -17.16 -17.16
C GLY A 62 3.67 -18.49 -17.74
N SER A 63 4.72 -19.11 -17.16
CA SER A 63 5.29 -20.37 -17.63
C SER A 63 5.52 -21.34 -16.46
N THR A 64 5.57 -22.64 -16.76
CA THR A 64 5.88 -23.68 -15.76
C THR A 64 7.31 -23.60 -15.26
N GLU A 65 8.25 -23.18 -16.11
CA GLU A 65 9.64 -22.93 -15.74
C GLU A 65 9.76 -21.78 -14.75
N ASP A 66 9.08 -20.67 -15.01
CA ASP A 66 9.04 -19.53 -14.09
C ASP A 66 8.35 -19.88 -12.78
N LEU A 67 7.27 -20.66 -12.82
CA LEU A 67 6.61 -21.18 -11.62
C LEU A 67 7.56 -22.04 -10.78
N PHE A 68 8.31 -22.94 -11.42
CA PHE A 68 9.32 -23.73 -10.74
C PHE A 68 10.39 -22.84 -10.10
N ASN A 69 10.94 -21.89 -10.86
CA ASN A 69 11.96 -20.95 -10.37
C ASN A 69 11.44 -20.12 -9.18
N GLN A 70 10.18 -19.68 -9.23
CA GLN A 70 9.56 -18.94 -8.14
C GLN A 70 9.43 -19.80 -6.88
N ILE A 71 8.80 -20.98 -6.97
CA ILE A 71 8.54 -21.86 -5.82
C ILE A 71 9.86 -22.35 -5.21
N ASP A 72 10.82 -22.76 -6.03
CA ASP A 72 12.12 -23.24 -5.56
C ASP A 72 12.88 -22.15 -4.80
N SER A 73 12.84 -20.91 -5.30
CA SER A 73 13.48 -19.77 -4.64
C SER A 73 12.82 -19.41 -3.31
N LEU A 74 11.48 -19.43 -3.25
CA LEU A 74 10.74 -19.21 -1.99
C LEU A 74 11.06 -20.32 -0.97
N SER A 75 11.18 -21.58 -1.42
CA SER A 75 11.59 -22.70 -0.58
C SER A 75 13.00 -22.54 -0.01
N CYS A 76 13.92 -22.05 -0.82
CA CYS A 76 15.27 -21.71 -0.38
C CYS A 76 15.27 -20.60 0.68
N LEU A 77 14.41 -19.58 0.52
CA LEU A 77 14.27 -18.47 1.47
C LEU A 77 13.59 -18.88 2.78
N GLU A 78 12.63 -19.80 2.74
CA GLU A 78 11.94 -20.31 3.94
C GLU A 78 12.89 -21.05 4.88
N LYS A 79 13.84 -21.81 4.32
CA LYS A 79 14.79 -22.64 5.08
C LYS A 79 16.21 -22.05 5.10
N ASN A 80 16.31 -20.74 5.00
CA ASN A 80 17.58 -20.05 4.82
C ASN A 80 18.35 -19.93 6.14
N ARG A 81 19.60 -20.43 6.17
CA ARG A 81 20.53 -20.24 7.31
C ARG A 81 21.09 -18.82 7.42
N VAL A 82 20.99 -18.01 6.36
CA VAL A 82 21.43 -16.60 6.40
C VAL A 82 20.45 -15.79 7.24
N SER A 83 19.20 -15.67 6.75
CA SER A 83 18.06 -15.09 7.46
C SER A 83 16.76 -15.49 6.74
N ILE A 84 15.69 -15.70 7.49
CA ILE A 84 14.36 -16.00 6.99
C ILE A 84 13.59 -14.68 6.82
N PRO A 85 13.19 -14.29 5.60
CA PRO A 85 12.45 -13.06 5.36
C PRO A 85 11.06 -13.07 6.00
N LEU A 86 10.74 -12.00 6.74
CA LEU A 86 9.40 -11.74 7.25
C LEU A 86 8.69 -10.72 6.36
N ILE A 87 7.55 -11.15 5.81
CA ILE A 87 6.73 -10.41 4.87
C ILE A 87 5.57 -9.76 5.64
N LEU A 88 5.51 -8.44 5.58
CA LEU A 88 4.38 -7.67 6.07
C LEU A 88 3.36 -7.47 4.94
N SER A 89 2.12 -7.88 5.16
CA SER A 89 1.00 -7.74 4.23
C SER A 89 -0.20 -7.07 4.90
N LEU A 90 -1.05 -6.44 4.09
CA LEU A 90 -2.34 -5.91 4.54
C LEU A 90 -3.44 -6.89 4.13
N HIS A 91 -4.37 -7.16 5.03
CA HIS A 91 -5.56 -7.95 4.71
C HIS A 91 -6.45 -7.26 3.67
N SER A 92 -6.56 -5.93 3.76
CA SER A 92 -7.25 -5.11 2.77
C SER A 92 -6.45 -3.84 2.52
N THR A 93 -6.29 -3.50 1.25
CA THR A 93 -5.72 -2.22 0.82
C THR A 93 -6.78 -1.12 0.74
N VAL A 94 -8.06 -1.45 0.84
CA VAL A 94 -9.18 -0.50 0.82
C VAL A 94 -9.88 -0.53 2.17
N LEU A 95 -9.93 0.61 2.85
CA LEU A 95 -10.54 0.75 4.16
C LEU A 95 -11.63 1.83 4.11
N SER A 96 -12.80 1.54 4.68
CA SER A 96 -13.92 2.48 4.77
C SER A 96 -13.93 3.21 6.11
N LEU A 97 -13.77 4.53 6.06
CA LEU A 97 -13.94 5.42 7.22
C LEU A 97 -15.40 5.44 7.70
N THR A 98 -16.36 5.29 6.79
CA THR A 98 -17.79 5.29 7.12
C THR A 98 -18.20 4.00 7.83
N SER A 99 -17.67 2.86 7.37
CA SER A 99 -17.90 1.54 7.98
C SER A 99 -17.01 1.30 9.21
N ARG A 100 -16.04 2.19 9.46
CA ARG A 100 -15.06 2.09 10.55
C ARG A 100 -14.22 0.82 10.45
N ASP A 101 -13.76 0.52 9.25
CA ASP A 101 -12.86 -0.61 9.02
C ASP A 101 -11.57 -0.45 9.81
N GLN A 102 -11.03 -1.55 10.30
CA GLN A 102 -9.74 -1.57 10.99
C GLN A 102 -8.62 -1.84 10.01
N LEU A 103 -7.49 -1.17 10.20
CA LEU A 103 -6.25 -1.51 9.52
C LEU A 103 -5.74 -2.82 10.11
N LYS A 104 -5.67 -3.88 9.29
CA LYS A 104 -5.20 -5.21 9.69
C LYS A 104 -3.96 -5.59 8.89
N VAL A 105 -2.91 -5.92 9.62
CA VAL A 105 -1.59 -6.25 9.12
C VAL A 105 -1.22 -7.64 9.59
N GLU A 106 -0.68 -8.45 8.69
CA GLU A 106 -0.14 -9.76 9.00
C GLU A 106 1.36 -9.76 8.73
N VAL A 107 2.12 -10.47 9.56
CA VAL A 107 3.55 -10.70 9.34
C VAL A 107 3.79 -12.20 9.31
N THR A 108 4.26 -12.69 8.16
CA THR A 108 4.46 -14.12 7.91
C THR A 108 5.79 -14.38 7.22
N THR A 109 6.19 -15.65 7.11
CA THR A 109 7.28 -16.04 6.21
C THR A 109 6.83 -16.04 4.75
N VAL A 110 7.74 -16.34 3.82
CA VAL A 110 7.43 -16.37 2.38
C VAL A 110 6.38 -17.42 1.99
N PHE A 111 6.16 -18.45 2.81
CA PHE A 111 5.08 -19.43 2.63
C PHE A 111 3.90 -19.26 3.59
N GLY A 112 3.83 -18.14 4.32
CA GLY A 112 2.70 -17.88 5.21
C GLY A 112 2.80 -18.54 6.58
N SER A 113 3.98 -19.05 6.97
CA SER A 113 4.18 -19.56 8.33
C SER A 113 4.12 -18.41 9.34
N THR A 114 3.66 -18.71 10.55
CA THR A 114 3.57 -17.75 11.65
C THR A 114 4.95 -17.16 11.99
N ALA A 115 5.02 -15.83 12.09
CA ALA A 115 6.20 -15.12 12.55
C ALA A 115 6.43 -15.30 14.06
N PRO A 116 7.67 -15.16 14.55
CA PRO A 116 7.94 -15.09 15.99
C PRO A 116 7.30 -13.84 16.61
N ALA A 117 7.27 -13.80 17.95
CA ALA A 117 6.72 -12.66 18.70
C ALA A 117 7.41 -11.34 18.32
N LEU A 118 6.60 -10.37 17.87
CA LEU A 118 7.07 -9.11 17.32
C LEU A 118 6.05 -7.98 17.54
N THR A 119 6.50 -6.74 17.40
CA THR A 119 5.67 -5.54 17.38
C THR A 119 5.70 -4.93 15.99
N VAL A 120 4.53 -4.52 15.50
CA VAL A 120 4.38 -3.74 14.28
C VAL A 120 3.95 -2.33 14.66
N THR A 121 4.66 -1.33 14.16
CA THR A 121 4.39 0.09 14.43
C THR A 121 4.10 0.80 13.12
N LEU A 122 2.97 1.53 13.07
CA LEU A 122 2.71 2.50 12.00
C LEU A 122 3.48 3.78 12.31
N VAL A 123 4.51 4.06 11.52
CA VAL A 123 5.41 5.20 11.79
C VAL A 123 5.02 6.44 11.01
N GLU A 124 4.51 6.29 9.79
CA GLU A 124 4.15 7.40 8.92
C GLU A 124 2.99 7.04 8.00
N ALA A 125 2.19 8.04 7.65
CA ALA A 125 1.20 7.96 6.58
C ALA A 125 1.25 9.26 5.76
N PHE A 126 1.39 9.15 4.45
CA PHE A 126 1.45 10.33 3.57
C PHE A 126 0.73 10.08 2.26
N THR A 127 0.21 11.16 1.68
CA THR A 127 -0.42 11.13 0.35
C THR A 127 0.62 11.34 -0.75
N ASP A 128 0.28 11.00 -2.00
CA ASP A 128 1.15 11.24 -3.18
C ASP A 128 1.55 12.72 -3.35
N SER A 129 0.81 13.66 -2.76
CA SER A 129 1.16 15.09 -2.75
C SER A 129 2.34 15.45 -1.83
N GLY A 130 2.95 14.47 -1.15
CA GLY A 130 4.07 14.66 -0.24
C GLY A 130 3.71 15.34 1.08
N LYS A 131 2.43 15.69 1.28
CA LYS A 131 1.92 16.09 2.60
C LYS A 131 1.90 14.87 3.50
N ASN A 132 2.84 14.84 4.44
CA ASN A 132 2.81 13.93 5.56
C ASN A 132 1.59 14.28 6.41
N SER A 133 0.73 13.30 6.67
CA SER A 133 -0.21 13.46 7.76
C SER A 133 0.63 13.53 9.05
N ALA A 134 0.34 14.49 9.93
CA ALA A 134 1.00 14.61 11.22
C ALA A 134 0.52 13.47 12.13
N LEU A 135 0.98 12.27 11.84
CA LEU A 135 0.65 11.06 12.55
C LEU A 135 1.74 10.78 13.59
N GLU A 136 1.35 10.65 14.86
CA GLU A 136 2.24 10.11 15.89
C GLU A 136 2.42 8.60 15.67
N LYS A 137 3.62 8.09 15.93
CA LYS A 137 3.91 6.66 15.82
C LYS A 137 2.94 5.87 16.69
N GLN A 138 2.28 4.86 16.11
CA GLN A 138 1.32 4.02 16.83
C GLN A 138 1.64 2.54 16.67
N ASP A 139 1.75 1.86 17.80
CA ASP A 139 1.90 0.41 17.84
C ASP A 139 0.54 -0.26 17.55
N LEU A 140 0.57 -1.28 16.70
CA LEU A 140 -0.61 -2.08 16.39
C LEU A 140 -0.88 -3.07 17.53
N HIS A 141 -2.16 -3.26 17.87
CA HIS A 141 -2.58 -4.27 18.82
C HIS A 141 -2.46 -5.66 18.20
N PHE A 142 -1.89 -6.60 18.94
CA PHE A 142 -1.74 -7.99 18.49
C PHE A 142 -2.93 -8.84 18.96
N ASP A 143 -3.61 -9.47 18.00
CA ASP A 143 -4.63 -10.48 18.22
C ASP A 143 -3.99 -11.87 18.13
N GLN A 144 -3.87 -12.53 19.28
CA GLN A 144 -3.24 -13.84 19.39
C GLN A 144 -4.10 -14.98 18.79
N GLU A 145 -5.43 -14.83 18.74
CA GLU A 145 -6.31 -15.88 18.20
C GLU A 145 -6.18 -15.97 16.68
N ASN A 146 -6.09 -14.82 16.03
CA ASN A 146 -6.02 -14.74 14.56
C ASN A 146 -4.59 -14.55 14.04
N ASN A 147 -3.61 -14.28 14.92
CA ASN A 147 -2.23 -13.93 14.56
C ASN A 147 -2.14 -12.68 13.67
N ILE A 148 -2.91 -11.63 14.02
CA ILE A 148 -3.06 -10.40 13.23
C ILE A 148 -2.72 -9.19 14.09
N HIS A 149 -2.05 -8.20 13.50
CA HIS A 149 -1.87 -6.88 14.10
C HIS A 149 -2.94 -5.93 13.57
N TYR A 150 -3.64 -5.20 14.46
CA TYR A 150 -4.70 -4.28 14.05
C TYR A 150 -4.59 -2.90 14.68
N LEU A 151 -5.14 -1.90 13.99
CA LEU A 151 -5.23 -0.52 14.44
C LEU A 151 -6.53 0.12 13.97
N ASP A 152 -7.18 0.86 14.87
CA ASP A 152 -8.33 1.68 14.50
C ASP A 152 -7.86 2.90 13.71
N ILE A 153 -8.44 3.13 12.54
CA ILE A 153 -8.03 4.24 11.66
C ILE A 153 -8.67 5.59 12.04
N VAL A 154 -9.75 5.57 12.83
CA VAL A 154 -10.51 6.78 13.22
C VAL A 154 -9.64 7.78 14.00
N PRO A 155 -8.82 7.38 14.99
CA PRO A 155 -7.96 8.30 15.73
C PRO A 155 -6.83 8.91 14.88
N LEU A 156 -6.51 8.32 13.72
CA LEU A 156 -5.42 8.76 12.85
C LEU A 156 -5.74 10.08 12.12
N LYS A 157 -7.00 10.55 12.15
CA LYS A 157 -7.47 11.79 11.49
C LYS A 157 -7.11 11.85 10.00
N LEU A 158 -7.05 10.70 9.35
CA LEU A 158 -6.81 10.57 7.91
C LEU A 158 -8.14 10.66 7.16
N ASP A 159 -8.25 11.60 6.23
CA ASP A 159 -9.43 11.75 5.39
C ASP A 159 -9.39 10.79 4.18
N VAL A 160 -10.50 10.69 3.44
CA VAL A 160 -10.59 9.90 2.21
C VAL A 160 -9.47 10.26 1.22
N GLY A 161 -8.81 9.24 0.67
CA GLY A 161 -7.68 9.46 -0.22
C GLY A 161 -6.78 8.25 -0.40
N LYS A 162 -5.71 8.45 -1.18
CA LYS A 162 -4.65 7.47 -1.40
C LYS A 162 -3.50 7.79 -0.46
N TYR A 163 -3.05 6.78 0.28
CA TYR A 163 -1.96 6.91 1.24
C TYR A 163 -0.90 5.85 0.99
N THR A 164 0.35 6.23 1.23
CA THR A 164 1.42 5.28 1.51
C THR A 164 1.60 5.22 3.02
N LEU A 165 1.39 4.03 3.58
CA LEU A 165 1.60 3.71 4.99
C LEU A 165 3.01 3.13 5.15
N VAL A 166 3.74 3.59 6.17
CA VAL A 166 5.08 3.10 6.50
C VAL A 166 5.02 2.38 7.83
N PHE A 167 5.39 1.10 7.81
CA PHE A 167 5.42 0.25 9.00
C PHE A 167 6.85 -0.10 9.37
N GLU A 168 7.11 -0.19 10.66
CA GLU A 168 8.34 -0.71 11.23
C GLU A 168 8.02 -1.99 12.00
N THR A 169 8.88 -3.01 11.88
CA THR A 169 8.70 -4.30 12.55
C THR A 169 9.89 -4.55 13.47
N SER A 170 9.62 -4.82 14.74
CA SER A 170 10.63 -5.10 15.76
C SER A 170 10.37 -6.46 16.42
N LEU A 171 11.38 -7.32 16.44
CA LEU A 171 11.32 -8.62 17.12
C LEU A 171 11.45 -8.39 18.63
N HIS A 172 10.68 -9.14 19.43
CA HIS A 172 10.78 -9.06 20.89
C HIS A 172 12.07 -9.69 21.41
N ASP A 173 12.51 -10.77 20.76
CA ASP A 173 13.76 -11.46 21.09
C ASP A 173 14.91 -10.92 20.23
N PRO A 174 15.93 -10.27 20.83
CA PRO A 174 17.07 -9.76 20.08
C PRO A 174 17.93 -10.87 19.45
N ASP A 175 17.90 -12.10 19.96
CA ASP A 175 18.66 -13.22 19.40
C ASP A 175 18.09 -13.66 18.03
N LEU A 176 16.80 -13.40 17.80
CA LEU A 176 16.10 -13.69 16.55
C LEU A 176 16.43 -12.71 15.42
N VAL A 177 17.04 -11.55 15.71
CA VAL A 177 17.47 -10.57 14.70
C VAL A 177 18.48 -11.17 13.72
N ASN A 178 19.23 -12.18 14.18
CA ASN A 178 20.16 -12.92 13.33
C ASN A 178 19.52 -14.03 12.50
N THR A 179 18.29 -14.43 12.84
CA THR A 179 17.56 -15.53 12.21
C THR A 179 16.52 -15.00 11.22
N TYR A 180 15.87 -13.88 11.53
CA TYR A 180 14.78 -13.32 10.74
C TYR A 180 15.15 -11.97 10.14
N ALA A 181 14.66 -11.73 8.93
CA ALA A 181 14.89 -10.50 8.21
C ALA A 181 13.65 -9.60 8.21
N THR A 182 13.64 -8.63 9.14
CA THR A 182 12.67 -7.53 9.22
C THR A 182 13.31 -6.29 8.57
N GLY A 183 12.92 -5.95 7.34
CA GLY A 183 13.63 -4.97 6.49
C GLY A 183 13.47 -3.51 6.87
N GLY A 184 13.56 -3.18 8.15
CA GLY A 184 13.42 -1.85 8.72
C GLY A 184 11.99 -1.32 8.50
N GLN A 185 11.82 -0.55 7.42
CA GLN A 185 10.56 0.06 7.06
C GLN A 185 9.92 -0.58 5.82
N THR A 186 8.66 -0.98 5.93
CA THR A 186 7.86 -1.45 4.81
C THR A 186 6.82 -0.42 4.43
N ARG A 187 6.79 -0.07 3.14
CA ARG A 187 5.81 0.87 2.56
C ARG A 187 4.70 0.08 1.89
N VAL A 188 3.45 0.41 2.22
CA VAL A 188 2.27 -0.20 1.60
C VAL A 188 1.28 0.88 1.17
N ALA A 189 0.75 0.74 -0.04
CA ALA A 189 -0.31 1.62 -0.51
C ALA A 189 -1.66 1.19 0.09
N ALA A 190 -2.42 2.17 0.57
CA ALA A 190 -3.77 2.00 1.09
C ALA A 190 -4.71 3.09 0.58
N PHE A 191 -5.98 2.74 0.44
CA PHE A 191 -7.05 3.61 -0.03
C PHE A 191 -8.06 3.78 1.10
N LEU A 192 -8.19 5.01 1.58
CA LEU A 192 -9.23 5.37 2.54
C LEU A 192 -10.45 5.86 1.76
N THR A 193 -11.56 5.18 1.95
CA THR A 193 -12.85 5.44 1.30
C THR A 193 -13.87 5.88 2.35
N GLY A 194 -14.95 6.51 1.89
CA GLY A 194 -16.01 6.97 2.76
C GLY A 194 -17.11 7.64 1.96
N THR A 195 -18.27 7.78 2.58
CA THR A 195 -19.38 8.52 1.99
C THR A 195 -19.06 10.00 1.95
N ILE A 196 -19.06 10.56 0.73
CA ILE A 196 -18.95 11.99 0.50
C ILE A 196 -20.37 12.55 0.35
N LYS A 197 -20.70 13.56 1.14
CA LYS A 197 -21.99 14.25 1.04
C LYS A 197 -21.83 15.49 0.17
N ILE A 198 -22.83 15.77 -0.64
CA ILE A 198 -22.91 17.02 -1.41
C ILE A 198 -23.87 17.95 -0.68
N GLU A 199 -23.40 19.13 -0.32
CA GLU A 199 -24.21 20.18 0.33
C GLU A 199 -24.10 21.50 -0.42
N LYS A 200 -25.05 22.40 -0.14
CA LYS A 200 -25.10 23.78 -0.68
C LYS A 200 -24.89 23.81 -2.20
N ALA A 201 -25.55 22.90 -2.90
CA ALA A 201 -25.57 22.90 -4.35
C ALA A 201 -26.43 24.08 -4.84
N GLU A 202 -25.89 24.88 -5.74
CA GLU A 202 -26.50 26.09 -6.27
C GLU A 202 -26.24 26.16 -7.78
N ILE A 203 -27.26 26.56 -8.54
CA ILE A 203 -27.14 26.84 -9.97
C ILE A 203 -27.42 28.32 -10.19
N ALA A 204 -26.50 28.99 -10.88
CA ALA A 204 -26.60 30.41 -11.20
C ALA A 204 -26.50 30.66 -12.70
N ILE A 205 -27.15 31.73 -13.17
CA ILE A 205 -26.98 32.29 -14.50
C ILE A 205 -26.18 33.58 -14.36
N LEU A 206 -24.96 33.58 -14.91
CA LEU A 206 -24.02 34.70 -14.89
C LEU A 206 -24.11 35.47 -16.21
N ASN A 207 -24.13 36.79 -16.14
CA ASN A 207 -23.99 37.62 -17.34
C ASN A 207 -22.51 37.80 -17.70
N SER A 208 -22.14 37.59 -18.97
CA SER A 208 -20.74 37.53 -19.41
C SER A 208 -19.96 38.83 -19.21
N ASP A 209 -20.65 39.97 -19.14
CA ASP A 209 -20.02 41.29 -19.09
C ASP A 209 -19.60 41.73 -17.69
N ILE A 210 -20.24 41.19 -16.63
CA ILE A 210 -20.07 41.71 -15.26
C ILE A 210 -19.78 40.59 -14.23
N GLY A 211 -19.96 39.32 -14.58
CA GLY A 211 -19.72 38.19 -13.65
C GLY A 211 -20.67 38.17 -12.44
N ILE A 212 -21.73 38.99 -12.48
CA ILE A 212 -22.78 39.05 -11.45
C ILE A 212 -23.83 37.99 -11.79
N ALA A 213 -24.23 37.22 -10.78
CA ALA A 213 -25.32 36.25 -10.91
C ALA A 213 -26.66 36.98 -11.02
N GLU A 214 -27.33 36.84 -12.16
CA GLU A 214 -28.67 37.40 -12.39
C GLU A 214 -29.75 36.57 -11.71
N THR A 215 -29.53 35.27 -11.57
CA THR A 215 -30.44 34.36 -10.87
C THR A 215 -29.61 33.26 -10.22
N THR A 216 -29.82 33.01 -8.93
CA THR A 216 -29.19 31.90 -8.20
C THR A 216 -30.31 31.06 -7.58
N GLN A 217 -30.32 29.76 -7.84
CA GLN A 217 -31.28 28.82 -7.27
C GLN A 217 -30.55 27.74 -6.48
N LYS A 218 -31.02 27.48 -5.26
CA LYS A 218 -30.51 26.39 -4.43
C LYS A 218 -31.12 25.08 -4.87
N LEU A 219 -30.28 24.06 -4.99
CA LEU A 219 -30.65 22.71 -5.39
C LEU A 219 -30.74 21.82 -4.14
N ASP A 220 -31.90 21.23 -3.91
CA ASP A 220 -32.11 20.23 -2.86
C ASP A 220 -31.89 18.83 -3.45
N LEU A 221 -30.68 18.30 -3.29
CA LEU A 221 -30.27 16.99 -3.82
C LEU A 221 -30.93 15.79 -3.11
N SER A 222 -31.70 16.03 -2.05
CA SER A 222 -32.44 14.97 -1.34
C SER A 222 -33.80 14.65 -1.95
N LYS A 223 -34.25 15.45 -2.92
CA LYS A 223 -35.56 15.32 -3.56
C LYS A 223 -35.41 15.28 -5.08
N ASP A 224 -36.31 14.59 -5.75
CA ASP A 224 -36.46 14.72 -7.21
C ASP A 224 -37.04 16.11 -7.50
N SER A 225 -36.14 17.07 -7.79
CA SER A 225 -36.50 18.43 -8.18
C SER A 225 -36.17 18.66 -9.65
N THR A 226 -37.19 18.88 -10.47
CA THR A 226 -37.02 19.32 -11.86
C THR A 226 -36.92 20.84 -11.91
N LEU A 227 -35.76 21.37 -12.32
CA LEU A 227 -35.56 22.81 -12.49
C LEU A 227 -35.45 23.14 -13.98
N SER A 228 -36.27 24.07 -14.45
CA SER A 228 -36.19 24.62 -15.80
C SER A 228 -35.47 25.97 -15.76
N LEU A 229 -34.32 26.02 -16.42
CA LEU A 229 -33.49 27.22 -16.53
C LEU A 229 -33.36 27.58 -18.01
N SER A 230 -33.33 28.88 -18.31
CA SER A 230 -33.15 29.40 -19.66
C SER A 230 -32.04 30.45 -19.64
N ALA A 231 -31.05 30.29 -20.52
CA ALA A 231 -29.95 31.22 -20.69
C ALA A 231 -29.82 31.58 -22.17
N ASN A 232 -29.49 32.84 -22.45
CA ASN A 232 -29.21 33.32 -23.80
C ASN A 232 -27.70 33.19 -24.15
N HIS A 233 -27.32 33.61 -25.36
CA HIS A 233 -25.93 33.50 -25.85
C HIS A 233 -24.91 34.40 -25.12
N LEU A 234 -25.36 35.35 -24.30
CA LEU A 234 -24.53 36.21 -23.46
C LEU A 234 -24.48 35.74 -22.00
N GLN A 235 -25.22 34.70 -21.64
CA GLN A 235 -25.31 34.19 -20.28
C GLN A 235 -24.56 32.86 -20.14
N LYS A 236 -23.91 32.66 -19.00
CA LYS A 236 -23.21 31.42 -18.64
C LYS A 236 -23.91 30.75 -17.48
N LEU A 237 -24.01 29.43 -17.52
CA LEU A 237 -24.53 28.63 -16.41
C LEU A 237 -23.35 28.25 -15.49
N GLN A 238 -23.50 28.51 -14.19
CA GLN A 238 -22.57 28.11 -13.16
C GLN A 238 -23.26 27.14 -12.21
N LEU A 239 -22.60 26.02 -11.91
CA LEU A 239 -23.01 25.07 -10.86
C LEU A 239 -21.93 25.12 -9.77
N THR A 240 -22.34 25.36 -8.53
CA THR A 240 -21.45 25.39 -7.37
C THR A 240 -21.98 24.43 -6.31
N PHE A 241 -21.11 23.68 -5.66
CA PHE A 241 -21.51 22.79 -4.57
C PHE A 241 -20.34 22.53 -3.62
N GLN A 242 -20.66 22.05 -2.42
CA GLN A 242 -19.70 21.67 -1.40
C GLN A 242 -19.66 20.16 -1.27
N LEU A 243 -18.46 19.60 -1.28
CA LEU A 243 -18.22 18.19 -0.97
C LEU A 243 -17.76 18.09 0.48
N ILE A 244 -18.51 17.37 1.30
CA ILE A 244 -18.17 17.12 2.70
C ILE A 244 -17.71 15.67 2.80
N THR A 245 -16.44 15.50 3.15
CA THR A 245 -15.84 14.21 3.46
C THR A 245 -16.01 13.90 4.95
N PRO A 246 -15.74 12.68 5.41
CA PRO A 246 -15.86 12.32 6.83
C PRO A 246 -15.07 13.23 7.79
N LEU A 247 -13.99 13.85 7.32
CA LEU A 247 -13.16 14.76 8.13
C LEU A 247 -13.18 16.22 7.64
N TRP A 248 -13.24 16.51 6.33
CA TRP A 248 -13.04 17.85 5.77
C TRP A 248 -14.20 18.34 4.88
N THR A 249 -14.17 19.63 4.50
CA THR A 249 -15.14 20.24 3.58
C THR A 249 -14.40 20.92 2.43
N TRP A 250 -14.75 20.55 1.20
CA TRP A 250 -14.22 21.10 -0.03
C TRP A 250 -15.30 21.92 -0.76
N VAL A 251 -14.92 23.03 -1.37
CA VAL A 251 -15.84 23.88 -2.16
C VAL A 251 -15.40 23.83 -3.62
N LEU A 252 -16.29 23.41 -4.51
CA LEU A 252 -16.11 23.43 -5.96
C LEU A 252 -16.98 24.53 -6.55
N ARG A 253 -16.39 25.37 -7.41
CA ARG A 253 -17.03 26.53 -8.06
C ARG A 253 -16.96 26.45 -9.57
#